data_AF-A0A7K8XAV1-F1
#
_entry.id   AF-A0A7K8XAV1-F1
#
_cell.length_a   1.000
_cell.length_b   1.000
_cell.length_c   1.000
_cell.angle_alpha   90.00
_cell.angle_beta   90.00
_cell.angle_gamma   90.00
#
_symmetry.space_group_name_H-M   'P 1'
#
loop_
_entity.id
_entity.type
_entity.pdbx_description
1 polymer ?
#
loop_
_entity_poly.entity_id
_entity_poly.type
_entity_poly.pdbx_seq_one_letter_code
_entity_poly.pdbx_strand_id
1 'polypeptide(L)'
;QEYLEFRKERSRMLLSRRNQLLLEFSFWNEPLPRQGPNIYELRTYKLKPGTMIEWGNNWARAIKYRQENQEAVGGFFSQIGELYVVHHLWAYKDLQSREETRNAAWRKRGWDENVYYTVPLIRTMESRIMIPLKISPLQ
;
A
#
# COMPACT_ATOMS: atom_id res chain seq x y z
N GLN A 1 -25.06 -27.76 3.02
CA GLN A 1 -26.20 -26.89 3.34
C GLN A 1 -25.81 -25.82 4.36
N GLU A 2 -25.13 -26.19 5.45
CA GLU A 2 -24.62 -25.28 6.50
C GLU A 2 -23.87 -24.03 6.00
N TYR A 3 -22.94 -24.15 5.04
CA TYR A 3 -22.25 -22.99 4.45
C TYR A 3 -23.19 -21.97 3.80
N LEU A 4 -24.25 -22.44 3.13
CA LEU A 4 -25.20 -21.57 2.43
C LEU A 4 -26.07 -20.80 3.44
N GLU A 5 -26.49 -21.45 4.52
CA GLU A 5 -27.19 -20.80 5.65
C GLU A 5 -26.29 -19.78 6.34
N PHE A 6 -25.06 -20.14 6.69
CA PHE A 6 -24.08 -19.23 7.27
C PHE A 6 -23.82 -18.01 6.37
N ARG A 7 -23.67 -18.23 5.05
CA ARG A 7 -23.52 -17.13 4.08
C ARG A 7 -24.73 -16.20 4.10
N LYS A 8 -25.94 -16.73 4.24
CA LYS A 8 -27.19 -15.96 4.27
C LYS A 8 -27.30 -15.12 5.54
N GLU A 9 -26.98 -15.71 6.69
CA GLU A 9 -26.97 -14.99 7.98
C GLU A 9 -25.91 -13.89 8.02
N ARG A 10 -24.66 -14.23 7.66
CA ARG A 10 -23.56 -13.25 7.59
C ARG A 10 -23.87 -12.10 6.64
N SER A 11 -24.59 -12.35 5.54
CA SER A 11 -24.97 -11.29 4.60
C SER A 11 -25.86 -10.22 5.24
N ARG A 12 -26.63 -10.56 6.29
CA ARG A 12 -27.43 -9.59 7.05
C ARG A 12 -26.58 -8.64 7.90
N MET A 13 -25.35 -9.05 8.25
CA MET A 13 -24.41 -8.26 9.04
C MET A 13 -23.51 -7.35 8.18
N LEU A 14 -23.54 -7.53 6.85
CA LEU A 14 -22.73 -6.75 5.92
C LEU A 14 -23.36 -5.37 5.68
N LEU A 15 -22.93 -4.36 6.44
CA LEU A 15 -23.44 -3.00 6.31
C LEU A 15 -23.03 -2.32 5.00
N SER A 16 -21.79 -2.57 4.53
CA SER A 16 -21.32 -2.07 3.26
C SER A 16 -20.18 -2.93 2.71
N ARG A 17 -20.03 -2.93 1.38
CA ARG A 17 -18.91 -3.57 0.69
C ARG A 17 -18.39 -2.62 -0.38
N ARG A 18 -17.08 -2.41 -0.41
CA ARG A 18 -16.38 -1.73 -1.49
C ARG A 18 -15.47 -2.73 -2.18
N ASN A 19 -15.52 -2.78 -3.50
CA ASN A 19 -14.60 -3.55 -4.31
C ASN A 19 -13.84 -2.57 -5.21
N GLN A 20 -12.54 -2.78 -5.34
CA GLN A 20 -11.69 -2.08 -6.30
C GLN A 20 -10.90 -3.12 -7.08
N LEU A 21 -10.76 -2.91 -8.38
CA LEU A 21 -9.79 -3.64 -9.20
C LEU A 21 -8.61 -2.73 -9.41
N LEU A 22 -7.42 -3.26 -9.13
CA LEU A 22 -6.18 -2.52 -9.09
C LEU A 22 -5.27 -3.03 -10.20
N LEU A 23 -4.48 -2.12 -10.76
CA LEU A 23 -3.33 -2.43 -11.60
C LEU A 23 -2.05 -2.12 -10.84
N GLU A 24 -1.01 -2.89 -11.11
CA GLU A 24 0.32 -2.67 -10.51
C GLU A 24 1.07 -1.53 -11.19
N PHE A 25 1.90 -0.82 -10.42
CA PHE A 25 2.88 0.08 -10.98
C PHE A 25 4.08 -0.74 -11.51
N SER A 26 4.44 -0.54 -12.78
CA SER A 26 5.54 -1.27 -13.43
C SER A 26 6.93 -1.00 -12.82
N PHE A 27 7.07 0.08 -12.04
CA PHE A 27 8.32 0.43 -11.34
C PHE A 27 8.36 -0.07 -9.90
N TRP A 28 7.31 -0.74 -9.44
CA TRP A 28 7.27 -1.37 -8.12
C TRP A 28 7.80 -2.80 -8.18
N ASN A 29 8.32 -3.30 -7.07
CA ASN A 29 8.71 -4.70 -6.97
C ASN A 29 7.50 -5.62 -7.12
N GLU A 30 7.72 -6.80 -7.73
CA GLU A 30 6.76 -7.89 -7.64
C GLU A 30 6.64 -8.37 -6.17
N PRO A 31 5.42 -8.67 -5.71
CA PRO A 31 5.21 -9.22 -4.38
C PRO A 31 5.70 -10.67 -4.32
N LEU A 32 6.93 -10.85 -3.86
CA LEU A 32 7.52 -12.17 -3.62
C LEU A 32 7.20 -12.70 -2.21
N PRO A 33 7.21 -14.03 -2.00
CA PRO A 33 7.17 -14.62 -0.66
C PRO A 33 8.26 -14.05 0.25
N ARG A 34 7.96 -13.90 1.54
CA ARG A 34 8.81 -13.18 2.51
C ARG A 34 8.82 -13.87 3.85
N GLN A 35 9.99 -14.27 4.34
CA GLN A 35 10.12 -14.86 5.67
C GLN A 35 9.64 -13.90 6.77
N GLY A 36 8.78 -14.40 7.64
CA GLY A 36 8.20 -13.71 8.78
C GLY A 36 8.88 -13.99 10.12
N PRO A 37 8.29 -13.51 11.23
CA PRO A 37 7.04 -12.76 11.28
C PRO A 37 7.18 -11.32 10.76
N ASN A 38 6.19 -10.86 9.98
CA ASN A 38 6.11 -9.49 9.48
C ASN A 38 4.75 -8.87 9.82
N ILE A 39 4.73 -7.56 10.04
CA ILE A 39 3.54 -6.71 9.97
C ILE A 39 3.50 -5.97 8.63
N TYR A 40 2.30 -5.68 8.15
CA TYR A 40 2.09 -4.99 6.88
C TYR A 40 1.43 -3.64 7.09
N GLU A 41 1.93 -2.60 6.43
CA GLU A 41 1.29 -1.28 6.36
C GLU A 41 0.71 -1.08 4.96
N LEU A 42 -0.62 -1.01 4.86
CA LEU A 42 -1.30 -0.59 3.63
C LEU A 42 -1.57 0.91 3.71
N ARG A 43 -0.88 1.67 2.87
CA ARG A 43 -1.08 3.11 2.71
C ARG A 43 -1.96 3.36 1.49
N THR A 44 -3.05 4.08 1.68
CA THR A 44 -4.02 4.40 0.62
C THR A 44 -4.11 5.91 0.46
N TYR A 45 -3.79 6.43 -0.72
CA TYR A 45 -3.85 7.86 -1.00
C TYR A 45 -4.88 8.14 -2.08
N LYS A 46 -5.77 9.11 -1.80
CA LYS A 46 -6.67 9.67 -2.82
C LYS A 46 -5.98 10.88 -3.43
N LEU A 47 -5.65 10.79 -4.71
CA LEU A 47 -4.98 11.85 -5.45
C LEU A 47 -6.00 12.89 -5.93
N LYS A 48 -5.49 14.06 -6.33
CA LYS A 48 -6.26 15.03 -7.09
C LYS A 48 -6.57 14.43 -8.48
N PRO A 49 -7.79 14.59 -9.01
CA PRO A 49 -8.09 14.16 -10.38
C PRO A 49 -7.11 14.76 -11.38
N GLY A 50 -6.64 13.93 -12.31
CA GLY A 50 -5.65 14.31 -13.33
C GLY A 50 -4.18 14.19 -12.91
N THR A 51 -3.85 14.03 -11.63
CA THR A 51 -2.44 14.06 -11.17
C THR A 51 -1.80 12.67 -11.00
N MET A 52 -2.48 11.59 -11.40
CA MET A 52 -1.99 10.23 -11.19
C MET A 52 -0.67 9.94 -11.95
N ILE A 53 -0.57 10.40 -13.20
CA ILE A 53 0.64 10.22 -14.01
C ILE A 53 1.81 11.03 -13.44
N GLU A 54 1.56 12.29 -13.06
CA GLU A 54 2.55 13.16 -12.43
C GLU A 54 3.06 12.57 -11.10
N TRP A 55 2.14 12.10 -10.26
CA TRP A 55 2.47 11.45 -9.00
C TRP A 55 3.27 10.17 -9.24
N GLY A 56 2.86 9.34 -10.20
CA GLY A 56 3.54 8.10 -10.57
C GLY A 56 4.95 8.32 -11.11
N ASN A 57 5.15 9.34 -11.94
CA ASN A 57 6.47 9.70 -12.49
C ASN A 57 7.47 10.11 -11.40
N ASN A 58 7.00 10.82 -10.37
CA ASN A 58 7.83 11.15 -9.21
C ASN A 58 8.18 9.89 -8.40
N TRP A 59 7.20 9.03 -8.14
CA TRP A 59 7.42 7.78 -7.41
C TRP A 59 8.29 6.76 -8.14
N ALA A 60 8.25 6.71 -9.47
CA ALA A 60 9.12 5.84 -10.27
C ALA A 60 10.61 6.10 -10.01
N ARG A 61 10.98 7.34 -9.66
CA ARG A 61 12.35 7.69 -9.26
C ARG A 61 12.58 7.42 -7.77
N ALA A 62 11.62 7.81 -6.93
CA ALA A 62 11.79 7.81 -5.49
C ALA A 62 11.64 6.44 -4.81
N ILE A 63 11.00 5.47 -5.46
CA ILE A 63 10.80 4.12 -4.90
C ILE A 63 12.14 3.43 -4.58
N LYS A 64 13.20 3.76 -5.32
CA LYS A 64 14.56 3.23 -5.11
C LYS A 64 15.07 3.47 -3.70
N TYR A 65 14.79 4.64 -3.13
CA TYR A 65 15.17 5.00 -1.75
C TYR A 65 14.48 4.09 -0.70
N ARG A 66 13.42 3.39 -1.09
CA ARG A 66 12.55 2.57 -0.25
C ARG A 66 12.56 1.09 -0.66
N GLN A 67 13.40 0.70 -1.60
CA GLN A 67 13.60 -0.71 -1.99
C GLN A 67 14.81 -1.31 -1.29
N GLU A 68 15.79 -0.48 -0.91
CA GLU A 68 17.04 -0.91 -0.28
C GLU A 68 16.84 -1.63 1.07
N ASN A 69 15.82 -1.26 1.87
CA ASN A 69 15.56 -1.94 3.14
C ASN A 69 14.56 -3.11 2.98
N GLN A 70 14.30 -3.52 1.74
CA GLN A 70 13.35 -4.57 1.39
C GLN A 70 11.96 -4.35 2.01
N GLU A 71 11.53 -3.12 2.29
CA GLU A 71 10.21 -2.85 2.87
C GLU A 71 9.10 -2.81 1.82
N ALA A 72 9.44 -2.53 0.55
CA ALA A 72 8.48 -2.42 -0.56
C ALA A 72 7.92 -3.79 -0.97
N VAL A 73 6.61 -4.00 -0.80
CA VAL A 73 5.94 -5.26 -1.18
C VAL A 73 5.22 -5.11 -2.52
N GLY A 74 4.48 -4.03 -2.71
CA GLY A 74 3.70 -3.80 -3.93
C GLY A 74 3.09 -2.41 -3.97
N GLY A 75 2.87 -1.90 -5.17
CA GLY A 75 2.27 -0.60 -5.41
C GLY A 75 1.24 -0.70 -6.52
N PHE A 76 0.08 -0.12 -6.30
CA PHE A 76 -1.07 -0.30 -7.16
C PHE A 76 -1.85 1.00 -7.34
N PHE A 77 -2.60 1.10 -8.43
CA PHE A 77 -3.56 2.16 -8.67
C PHE A 77 -4.91 1.59 -9.10
N SER A 78 -5.98 2.32 -8.81
CA SER A 78 -7.34 1.86 -9.12
C SER A 78 -7.65 1.94 -10.62
N GLN A 79 -8.09 0.82 -11.19
CA GLN A 79 -8.65 0.72 -12.54
C GLN A 79 -10.17 0.79 -12.52
N ILE A 80 -10.81 0.08 -11.57
CA ILE A 80 -12.26 0.04 -11.38
C ILE A 80 -12.59 0.26 -9.91
N GLY A 81 -13.64 1.04 -9.64
CA GLY A 81 -14.07 1.44 -8.29
C GLY A 81 -13.79 2.92 -8.05
N GLU A 82 -13.29 3.29 -6.86
CA GLU A 82 -12.89 4.67 -6.58
C GLU A 82 -11.62 5.02 -7.35
N LEU A 83 -11.71 5.97 -8.29
CA LEU A 83 -10.62 6.39 -9.18
C LEU A 83 -9.65 7.35 -8.50
N TYR A 84 -8.46 7.52 -9.10
CA TYR A 84 -7.38 8.36 -8.57
C TYR A 84 -6.90 7.91 -7.18
N VAL A 85 -7.01 6.61 -6.88
CA VAL A 85 -6.53 6.03 -5.62
C VAL A 85 -5.28 5.22 -5.91
N VAL A 86 -4.25 5.44 -5.09
CA VAL A 86 -3.03 4.63 -5.09
C VAL A 86 -2.88 3.90 -3.77
N HIS A 87 -2.38 2.68 -3.83
CA HIS A 87 -2.14 1.82 -2.68
C HIS A 87 -0.69 1.37 -2.67
N HIS A 88 -0.04 1.46 -1.51
CA HIS A 88 1.30 0.92 -1.30
C HIS A 88 1.27 -0.03 -0.12
N LEU A 89 1.76 -1.24 -0.35
CA LEU A 89 1.92 -2.25 0.67
C LEU A 89 3.39 -2.31 1.10
N TRP A 90 3.62 -2.17 2.39
CA TRP A 90 4.94 -2.22 3.01
C TRP A 90 5.00 -3.34 4.04
N ALA A 91 6.14 -4.00 4.15
CA ALA A 91 6.41 -5.02 5.17
C ALA A 91 7.48 -4.53 6.14
N TYR A 92 7.28 -4.81 7.42
CA TYR A 92 8.23 -4.55 8.49
C TYR A 92 8.22 -5.70 9.47
N LYS A 93 9.31 -5.89 10.22
CA LYS A 93 9.36 -6.89 11.29
C LYS A 93 8.35 -6.56 12.42
N ASP A 94 8.30 -5.29 12.80
CA ASP A 94 7.50 -4.75 13.91
C ASP A 94 7.30 -3.22 13.76
N LEU A 95 6.61 -2.59 14.71
CA LEU A 95 6.34 -1.14 14.66
C LEU A 95 7.60 -0.29 14.92
N GLN A 96 8.56 -0.81 15.68
CA GLN A 96 9.84 -0.17 15.97
C GLN A 96 10.69 -0.06 14.68
N SER A 97 10.91 -1.18 14.01
CA SER A 97 11.63 -1.24 12.72
C SER A 97 10.93 -0.42 11.63
N ARG A 98 9.58 -0.34 11.66
CA ARG A 98 8.83 0.57 10.80
C ARG A 98 9.22 2.03 11.04
N GLU A 99 9.24 2.47 12.29
CA GLU A 99 9.62 3.84 12.64
C GLU A 99 11.06 4.15 12.20
N GLU A 100 12.00 3.28 12.55
CA GLU A 100 13.41 3.41 12.20
C GLU A 100 13.63 3.49 10.69
N THR A 101 13.01 2.58 9.92
CA THR A 101 13.08 2.56 8.45
C THR A 101 12.51 3.83 7.83
N ARG A 102 11.39 4.33 8.35
CA ARG A 102 10.78 5.58 7.86
C ARG A 102 11.64 6.79 8.19
N ASN A 103 12.23 6.85 9.37
CA ASN A 103 13.12 7.93 9.78
C ASN A 103 14.44 7.91 9.00
N ALA A 104 14.98 6.72 8.72
CA ALA A 104 16.16 6.56 7.88
C ALA A 104 15.93 7.03 6.44
N ALA A 105 14.73 6.83 5.88
CA ALA A 105 14.40 7.32 4.54
C ALA A 105 14.54 8.84 4.40
N TRP A 106 14.22 9.62 5.44
CA TRP A 106 14.40 11.08 5.45
C TRP A 106 15.85 11.54 5.39
N ARG A 107 16.81 10.66 5.68
CA ARG A 107 18.25 10.96 5.56
C ARG A 107 18.76 10.73 4.13
N LYS A 108 17.96 10.14 3.24
CA LYS A 108 18.34 9.88 1.84
C LYS A 108 18.11 11.12 0.99
N ARG A 109 19.17 11.60 0.33
CA ARG A 109 19.13 12.78 -0.54
C ARG A 109 18.09 12.60 -1.65
N GLY A 110 17.19 13.56 -1.79
CA GLY A 110 16.13 13.56 -2.82
C GLY A 110 14.80 12.96 -2.36
N TRP A 111 14.75 12.30 -1.20
CA TRP A 111 13.50 11.83 -0.63
C TRP A 111 12.59 12.99 -0.20
N ASP A 112 13.18 14.00 0.44
CA ASP A 112 12.53 15.23 0.86
C ASP A 112 11.93 16.02 -0.31
N GLU A 113 12.69 16.18 -1.39
CA GLU A 113 12.20 16.80 -2.64
C GLU A 113 11.03 16.02 -3.23
N ASN A 114 11.12 14.69 -3.30
CA ASN A 114 10.02 13.87 -3.79
C ASN A 114 8.76 14.02 -2.93
N VAL A 115 8.90 14.06 -1.60
CA VAL A 115 7.78 14.29 -0.68
C VAL A 115 7.18 15.69 -0.92
N TYR A 116 8.02 16.71 -1.06
CA TYR A 116 7.59 18.09 -1.35
C TYR A 116 6.72 18.18 -2.62
N TYR A 117 7.12 17.50 -3.70
CA TYR A 117 6.35 17.51 -4.96
C TYR A 117 5.09 16.64 -4.90
N THR A 118 5.12 15.49 -4.23
CA THR A 118 4.01 14.52 -4.30
C THR A 118 2.90 14.77 -3.28
N VAL A 119 3.20 15.36 -2.11
CA VAL A 119 2.20 15.65 -1.07
C VAL A 119 1.09 16.60 -1.56
N PRO A 120 1.39 17.71 -2.26
CA PRO A 120 0.36 18.60 -2.80
C PRO A 120 -0.59 17.93 -3.79
N LEU A 121 -0.22 16.80 -4.39
CA LEU A 121 -1.05 16.06 -5.34
C LEU A 121 -2.08 15.14 -4.63
N ILE A 122 -2.02 15.03 -3.30
CA ILE A 122 -2.85 14.13 -2.50
C ILE A 122 -3.96 14.91 -1.81
N ARG A 123 -5.19 14.38 -1.84
CA ARG A 123 -6.35 14.91 -1.11
C ARG A 123 -6.45 14.33 0.30
N THR A 124 -6.31 13.00 0.42
CA THR A 124 -6.40 12.30 1.72
C THR A 124 -5.43 11.13 1.75
N MET A 125 -4.91 10.83 2.94
CA MET A 125 -4.06 9.68 3.20
C MET A 125 -4.63 8.83 4.33
N GLU A 126 -4.62 7.52 4.15
CA GLU A 126 -4.97 6.54 5.17
C GLU A 126 -3.83 5.52 5.31
N SER A 127 -3.60 5.06 6.53
CA SER A 127 -2.63 4.01 6.84
C SER A 127 -3.29 2.95 7.71
N ARG A 128 -3.15 1.68 7.34
CA ARG A 128 -3.66 0.54 8.11
C ARG A 128 -2.53 -0.44 8.39
N ILE A 129 -2.34 -0.80 9.66
CA ILE A 129 -1.43 -1.86 10.08
C ILE A 129 -2.22 -3.18 10.09
N MET A 130 -1.63 -4.21 9.50
CA MET A 130 -2.25 -5.51 9.26
C MET A 130 -1.32 -6.62 9.72
N ILE A 131 -1.90 -7.67 10.28
CA ILE A 131 -1.19 -8.90 10.62
C ILE A 131 -1.61 -9.96 9.59
N PRO A 132 -0.66 -10.58 8.87
CA PRO A 132 -0.98 -11.59 7.89
C PRO A 132 -1.55 -12.86 8.57
N LEU A 133 -2.48 -13.53 7.91
CA LEU A 133 -2.94 -14.86 8.35
C LEU A 133 -1.81 -15.88 8.21
N LYS A 134 -1.83 -16.96 9.01
CA LYS A 134 -0.82 -18.04 9.00
C LYS A 134 -0.60 -18.71 7.64
N ILE A 135 -1.62 -18.69 6.78
CA ILE A 135 -1.58 -19.30 5.44
C ILE A 135 -1.14 -18.30 4.34
N SER A 136 -0.80 -17.07 4.71
CA SER A 136 -0.37 -16.05 3.76
C SER A 136 1.00 -16.43 3.19
N PRO A 137 1.20 -16.44 1.86
CA PRO A 137 2.52 -16.68 1.26
C PRO A 137 3.49 -15.51 1.49
N LEU A 138 2.99 -14.39 2.02
CA LEU A 138 3.77 -13.23 2.45
C LEU A 138 4.19 -13.35 3.94
N GLN A 139 4.54 -14.56 4.38
CA GLN A 139 5.15 -14.93 5.67
C GLN A 139 6.28 -15.94 5.47
#